data_AF-A0A534GQ12-F1
#
_entry.id   AF-A0A534GQ12-F1
#
_cell.length_a   1.000
_cell.length_b   1.000
_cell.length_c   1.000
_cell.angle_alpha   90.00
_cell.angle_beta   90.00
_cell.angle_gamma   90.00
#
_symmetry.space_group_name_H-M   'P 1'
#
loop_
_entity.id
_entity.type
_entity.pdbx_description
1 polymer ?
#
loop_
_entity_poly.entity_id
_entity_poly.type
_entity_poly.pdbx_seq_one_letter_code
_entity_poly.pdbx_strand_id
1 'polypeptide(L)'
;MSELADTFDAAFSKAVDLGNRIADKDKDADLWDVADGLLAGAIQYWLYSRQPCGDPRCQDCMPISTAQGRMAELNRLIEQLASESEYFHTPTDANAGRA
;
A
#
# COMPACT_ATOMS: atom_id res chain seq x y z
N MET A 1 -3.17 -18.45 13.61
CA MET A 1 -2.44 -17.42 12.83
C MET A 1 -2.18 -17.97 11.43
N SER A 2 -3.18 -18.08 10.53
CA SER A 2 -3.10 -19.12 9.48
C SER A 2 -3.85 -18.90 8.16
N GLU A 3 -4.52 -17.76 7.92
CA GLU A 3 -5.29 -17.60 6.66
C GLU A 3 -5.35 -16.13 6.22
N LEU A 4 -5.51 -15.23 7.20
CA LEU A 4 -5.40 -13.79 7.00
C LEU A 4 -3.98 -13.35 6.64
N ALA A 5 -2.96 -13.95 7.25
CA ALA A 5 -1.55 -13.73 6.90
C ALA A 5 -1.29 -14.20 5.45
N ASP A 6 -1.75 -15.41 5.12
CA ASP A 6 -1.61 -15.99 3.78
C ASP A 6 -2.25 -15.13 2.69
N THR A 7 -3.41 -14.51 2.98
CA THR A 7 -4.08 -13.62 2.03
C THR A 7 -3.33 -12.31 1.82
N PHE A 8 -2.80 -11.72 2.90
CA PHE A 8 -1.97 -10.52 2.82
C PHE A 8 -0.69 -10.80 2.04
N ASP A 9 0.05 -11.85 2.41
CA ASP A 9 1.31 -12.23 1.77
C ASP A 9 1.10 -12.54 0.28
N ALA A 10 0.02 -13.25 -0.05
CA ALA A 10 -0.32 -13.52 -1.45
C ALA A 10 -0.62 -12.25 -2.25
N ALA A 11 -1.30 -11.27 -1.66
CA ALA A 11 -1.57 -9.98 -2.32
C ALA A 11 -0.27 -9.17 -2.50
N PHE A 12 0.57 -9.15 -1.47
CA PHE A 12 1.87 -8.48 -1.48
C PHE A 12 2.80 -9.05 -2.56
N SER A 13 3.05 -10.37 -2.54
CA SER A 13 3.93 -11.02 -3.53
C SER A 13 3.42 -10.80 -4.96
N LYS A 14 2.11 -10.91 -5.19
CA LYS A 14 1.55 -10.68 -6.53
C LYS A 14 1.72 -9.24 -7.02
N ALA A 15 1.69 -8.25 -6.12
CA ALA A 15 1.92 -6.85 -6.47
C ALA A 15 3.39 -6.63 -6.88
N VAL A 16 4.34 -7.14 -6.11
CA VAL A 16 5.78 -7.07 -6.43
C VAL A 16 6.08 -7.78 -7.76
N ASP A 17 5.57 -9.01 -7.93
CA ASP A 17 5.76 -9.77 -9.16
C ASP A 17 5.17 -9.05 -10.39
N LEU A 18 4.06 -8.34 -10.21
CA LEU A 18 3.47 -7.55 -11.28
C LEU A 18 4.39 -6.38 -11.68
N GLY A 19 4.96 -5.66 -10.71
CA GLY A 19 5.92 -4.59 -11.00
C GLY A 19 7.14 -5.08 -11.74
N ASN A 20 7.75 -6.17 -11.26
CA ASN A 20 8.89 -6.80 -11.92
C ASN A 20 8.56 -7.19 -13.36
N ARG A 21 7.40 -7.82 -13.58
CA ARG A 21 6.96 -8.20 -14.95
C ARG A 21 6.69 -7.00 -15.86
N ILE A 22 6.27 -5.86 -15.33
CA ILE A 22 6.06 -4.64 -16.13
C ILE A 22 7.42 -4.05 -16.52
N ALA A 23 8.31 -3.88 -15.54
CA ALA A 23 9.67 -3.39 -15.76
C ALA A 23 10.48 -4.27 -16.72
N ASP A 24 10.33 -5.60 -16.65
CA ASP A 24 11.05 -6.53 -17.53
C ASP A 24 10.61 -6.44 -19.00
N LYS A 25 9.35 -6.05 -19.26
CA LYS A 25 8.78 -5.98 -20.61
C LYS A 25 9.23 -4.73 -21.36
N ASP A 26 9.52 -3.66 -20.65
CA ASP A 26 9.94 -2.39 -21.20
C ASP A 26 11.19 -1.91 -20.47
N LYS A 27 12.36 -2.18 -21.05
CA LYS A 27 13.66 -1.86 -20.45
C LYS A 27 13.94 -0.36 -20.39
N ASP A 28 13.17 0.43 -21.14
CA ASP A 28 13.26 1.89 -21.15
C ASP A 28 12.21 2.53 -20.22
N ALA A 29 11.32 1.73 -19.61
CA ALA A 29 10.34 2.23 -18.64
C ALA A 29 11.03 2.72 -17.37
N ASP A 30 10.62 3.90 -16.90
CA ASP A 30 11.03 4.39 -15.59
C ASP A 30 10.40 3.51 -14.51
N LEU A 31 11.24 2.92 -13.66
CA LEU A 31 10.78 2.12 -12.53
C LEU A 31 9.89 2.92 -11.58
N TRP A 32 10.08 4.24 -11.51
CA TRP A 32 9.24 5.13 -10.70
C TRP A 32 7.83 5.25 -11.26
N ASP A 33 7.68 5.38 -12.58
CA ASP A 33 6.35 5.40 -13.21
C ASP A 33 5.59 4.07 -13.00
N VAL A 34 6.31 2.95 -13.07
CA VAL A 34 5.74 1.62 -12.77
C VAL A 34 5.30 1.55 -11.31
N ALA A 35 6.14 2.00 -10.37
CA ALA A 35 5.83 2.00 -8.94
C ALA A 35 4.63 2.91 -8.61
N ASP A 36 4.59 4.12 -9.17
CA ASP A 36 3.50 5.08 -8.98
C ASP A 36 2.18 4.53 -9.53
N GLY A 37 2.22 3.88 -10.71
CA GLY A 37 1.05 3.21 -11.29
C GLY A 37 0.52 2.06 -10.42
N LEU A 38 1.41 1.23 -9.86
CA LEU A 38 1.03 0.17 -8.93
C LEU A 38 0.43 0.73 -7.63
N LEU A 39 1.05 1.77 -7.07
CA LEU A 39 0.56 2.43 -5.86
C LEU A 39 -0.82 3.03 -6.09
N ALA A 40 -1.03 3.73 -7.22
CA ALA A 40 -2.33 4.27 -7.59
C ALA A 40 -3.40 3.17 -7.69
N GLY A 41 -3.08 2.03 -8.31
CA GLY A 41 -3.97 0.87 -8.39
C GLY A 41 -4.30 0.26 -7.02
N ALA A 42 -3.30 0.13 -6.14
CA ALA A 42 -3.49 -0.37 -4.78
C ALA A 42 -4.38 0.57 -3.95
N ILE A 43 -4.17 1.89 -4.03
CA ILE A 43 -5.00 2.91 -3.38
C ILE A 43 -6.44 2.82 -3.90
N GLN A 44 -6.63 2.74 -5.21
CA GLN A 44 -7.95 2.63 -5.84
C GLN A 44 -8.71 1.40 -5.31
N TYR A 45 -8.06 0.23 -5.26
CA TYR A 45 -8.68 -0.98 -4.74
C TYR A 45 -8.98 -0.89 -3.25
N TRP A 46 -8.06 -0.31 -2.46
CA TRP A 46 -8.25 -0.11 -1.02
C TRP A 46 -9.48 0.76 -0.74
N LEU A 47 -9.63 1.89 -1.46
CA LEU A 47 -10.78 2.78 -1.34
C LEU A 47 -12.07 2.08 -1.78
N TYR A 48 -12.03 1.33 -2.88
CA TYR A 48 -13.16 0.52 -3.35
C TYR A 48 -13.62 -0.49 -2.29
N SER A 49 -12.68 -1.20 -1.66
CA SER A 49 -12.97 -2.22 -0.64
C SER A 49 -13.53 -1.66 0.68
N ARG A 50 -13.39 -0.35 0.92
CA ARG A 50 -13.79 0.37 2.14
C ARG A 50 -14.84 1.44 1.86
N GLN A 51 -15.74 1.17 0.93
CA GLN A 51 -16.92 2.00 0.75
C GLN A 51 -17.85 1.86 1.97
N PRO A 52 -18.35 2.97 2.55
CA PRO A 52 -19.30 2.88 3.65
C PRO A 52 -20.60 2.23 3.18
N CYS A 53 -21.23 1.44 4.05
CA CYS A 53 -22.45 0.68 3.71
C CYS A 53 -23.71 1.52 3.47
N GLY A 54 -23.63 2.85 3.62
CA GLY A 54 -24.75 3.78 3.45
C GLY A 54 -25.57 4.05 4.71
N ASP A 55 -25.38 3.27 5.78
CA ASP A 55 -25.99 3.56 7.08
C ASP A 55 -25.15 4.57 7.88
N PRO A 56 -25.65 5.78 8.17
CA PRO A 56 -24.91 6.80 8.94
C PRO A 56 -24.70 6.42 10.41
N ARG A 57 -25.37 5.37 10.91
CA ARG A 57 -25.26 4.89 12.29
C ARG A 57 -24.36 3.65 12.43
N CYS A 58 -23.84 3.12 11.33
CA CYS A 58 -22.96 1.97 11.35
C CYS A 58 -21.62 2.32 12.02
N GLN A 59 -21.35 1.72 13.18
CA GLN A 59 -20.15 1.98 13.98
C GLN A 59 -18.88 1.48 13.28
N ASP A 60 -18.95 0.35 12.58
CA ASP A 60 -17.81 -0.22 11.85
C ASP A 60 -17.38 0.67 10.68
N CYS A 61 -18.34 1.35 10.05
CA CYS A 61 -18.06 2.31 8.98
C CYS A 61 -17.63 3.68 9.49
N MET A 62 -17.73 3.97 10.80
CA MET A 62 -17.49 5.32 11.32
C MET A 62 -16.11 5.88 10.92
N PRO A 63 -14.99 5.13 10.99
CA PRO A 63 -13.67 5.63 10.59
C PRO A 63 -13.56 5.97 9.10
N ILE A 64 -14.34 5.29 8.24
CA ILE A 64 -14.29 5.40 6.77
C ILE A 64 -15.53 6.08 6.16
N SER A 65 -16.42 6.58 7.00
CA SER A 65 -17.74 7.12 6.61
C SER A 65 -17.64 8.40 5.78
N THR A 66 -16.53 9.11 5.86
CA THR A 66 -16.23 10.32 5.09
C THR A 66 -14.99 10.13 4.23
N ALA A 67 -14.81 10.98 3.22
CA ALA A 67 -13.59 10.98 2.42
C ALA A 67 -12.35 11.25 3.29
N GLN A 68 -12.44 12.22 4.20
CA GLN A 68 -11.39 12.57 5.14
C GLN A 68 -11.06 11.41 6.09
N GLY A 69 -12.08 10.70 6.59
CA GLY A 69 -11.90 9.52 7.43
C GLY A 69 -11.15 8.39 6.69
N ARG A 70 -11.54 8.10 5.45
CA ARG A 70 -10.82 7.14 4.60
C ARG A 70 -9.36 7.54 4.39
N MET A 71 -9.09 8.82 4.13
CA MET A 71 -7.72 9.30 3.96
C MET A 71 -6.91 9.22 5.26
N ALA A 72 -7.50 9.51 6.41
CA ALA A 72 -6.83 9.37 7.70
C ALA A 72 -6.42 7.92 7.98
N GLU A 73 -7.31 6.97 7.73
CA GLU A 73 -7.01 5.54 7.91
C GLU A 73 -6.00 5.02 6.88
N LEU A 74 -6.08 5.50 5.63
CA LEU A 74 -5.09 5.17 4.60
C LEU A 74 -3.70 5.67 4.99
N ASN A 75 -3.57 6.93 5.43
CA ASN A 75 -2.28 7.49 5.87
C ASN A 75 -1.69 6.71 7.04
N ARG A 76 -2.52 6.36 8.03
CA ARG A 76 -2.11 5.53 9.17
C ARG A 76 -1.54 4.18 8.71
N LEU A 77 -2.19 3.54 7.73
CA LEU A 77 -1.73 2.27 7.17
C LEU A 77 -0.45 2.42 6.34
N ILE A 78 -0.32 3.49 5.56
CA ILE A 78 0.91 3.78 4.80
C ILE A 78 2.09 3.92 5.75
N GLU A 79 1.96 4.70 6.82
CA GLU A 79 3.01 4.87 7.83
C GLU A 79 3.41 3.53 8.46
N GLN A 80 2.42 2.72 8.84
CA GLN A 80 2.65 1.41 9.42
C GLN A 80 3.40 0.48 8.44
N LEU A 81 2.86 0.28 7.24
CA LEU A 81 3.44 -0.61 6.23
C LEU A 81 4.83 -0.15 5.78
N ALA A 82 5.03 1.16 5.68
CA ALA A 82 6.34 1.73 5.39
C ALA A 82 7.33 1.40 6.51
N SER A 83 6.97 1.62 7.78
CA SER A 83 7.87 1.35 8.91
C SER A 83 8.26 -0.12 9.08
N GLU A 84 7.42 -1.04 8.59
CA GLU A 84 7.66 -2.48 8.60
C GLU A 84 8.49 -2.96 7.37
N SER A 85 8.69 -2.10 6.37
CA SER A 85 9.43 -2.43 5.15
C SER A 85 10.94 -2.54 5.39
N GLU A 86 11.58 -3.54 4.78
CA GLU A 86 13.03 -3.67 4.76
C GLU A 86 13.75 -2.51 4.05
N TYR A 87 13.03 -1.75 3.21
CA TYR A 87 13.54 -0.61 2.47
C TYR A 87 13.32 0.74 3.16
N PHE A 88 12.68 0.77 4.34
CA PHE A 88 12.38 2.02 5.04
C PHE A 88 13.64 2.74 5.56
N HIS A 89 14.60 1.95 6.03
CA HIS A 89 15.92 2.44 6.40
C HIS A 89 16.96 1.71 5.56
N THR A 90 17.74 2.47 4.79
CA THR A 90 18.78 1.89 3.94
C THR A 90 20.17 2.35 4.38
N PRO A 91 21.22 1.52 4.22
CA PRO A 91 22.59 1.94 4.52
C PRO A 91 23.07 3.17 3.72
N THR A 92 22.40 3.45 2.60
CA THR A 92 22.66 4.58 1.72
C THR A 92 21.93 5.87 2.12
N ASP A 93 21.08 5.84 3.15
CA ASP A 93 20.36 7.04 3.60
C ASP A 93 21.37 8.13 4.01
N ALA A 94 21.09 9.38 3.64
CA ALA A 94 21.99 10.50 3.91
C ALA A 94 22.22 10.74 5.42
N ASN A 95 21.29 10.30 6.26
CA ASN A 95 21.32 10.36 7.73
C ASN A 95 21.67 9.01 8.38
N ALA A 96 21.97 7.96 7.61
CA ALA A 96 22.51 6.73 8.18
C ALA A 96 23.92 7.03 8.70
N GLY A 97 24.10 6.94 10.03
CA GLY A 97 25.41 7.09 10.66
C GLY A 97 26.37 6.04 10.11
N ARG A 98 27.40 6.48 9.39
CA ARG A 98 28.51 5.61 8.97
C ARG A 98 29.49 5.55 10.13
N ALA A 99 29.51 4.42 10.83
CA ALA A 99 30.50 4.13 11.88
C ALA A 99 31.90 3.94 11.29
#